data_AF-A0A395R6Q1-F1
#
_entry.id   AF-A0A395R6Q1-F1
#
_cell.length_a   1.000
_cell.length_b   1.000
_cell.length_c   1.000
_cell.angle_alpha   90.00
_cell.angle_beta   90.00
_cell.angle_gamma   90.00
#
_symmetry.space_group_name_H-M   'P 1'
#
loop_
_entity.id
_entity.type
_entity.pdbx_description
1 polymer ?
#
loop_
_entity_poly.entity_id
_entity_poly.type
_entity_poly.pdbx_seq_one_letter_code
_entity_poly.pdbx_strand_id
1 'polypeptide(L)'
;VYVKYLKDYATHFDLWPMIECNTKVDKVRRGKHNVGHVLNLTQESGPFQWKCDAVAVCSGINVKPVIPYIEGIERVETVLHSSRLKTRAQFGENTNVYIMGAGETSMDLAYLAVTSAAKTVTLCHRDGFFCAPKIIPIPRVRGSSDSSTVPNKPVDTSVASLFDTAYVHPKLQNSQLLWNYYDTWIKNMHTFISGTEEGPDQWVGQMSASRKYADSILLCKSDKALPYMNVGKRSKSWANRVRSAYINVEIKDTEGKKIDVISWPEKIDRDGLMNFGKTLPSDSVIPTEQRKPDVLVFATGFTREFPFLDKEYPSVSQTNVR
;
A
#
# COMPACT_ATOMS: atom_id res chain seq x y z
N VAL A 1 -19.42 1.26 -10.21
CA VAL A 1 -18.84 1.15 -11.57
C VAL A 1 -18.12 -0.18 -11.78
N TYR A 2 -17.09 -0.51 -11.00
CA TYR A 2 -16.32 -1.76 -11.19
C TYR A 2 -17.12 -3.07 -11.06
N VAL A 3 -17.96 -3.22 -10.02
CA VAL A 3 -18.81 -4.42 -9.86
C VAL A 3 -19.78 -4.58 -11.03
N LYS A 4 -20.32 -3.47 -11.55
CA LYS A 4 -21.18 -3.50 -12.74
C LYS A 4 -20.40 -4.04 -13.95
N TYR A 5 -19.20 -3.51 -14.19
CA TYR A 5 -18.33 -4.00 -15.26
C TYR A 5 -18.08 -5.52 -15.16
N LEU A 6 -17.80 -6.06 -13.97
CA LEU A 6 -17.61 -7.51 -13.79
C LEU A 6 -18.87 -8.32 -14.09
N LYS A 7 -20.05 -7.83 -13.70
CA LYS A 7 -21.33 -8.46 -14.04
C LYS A 7 -21.62 -8.41 -15.53
N ASP A 8 -21.35 -7.29 -16.17
CA ASP A 8 -21.50 -7.09 -17.62
C ASP A 8 -20.54 -8.02 -18.38
N TYR A 9 -19.30 -8.18 -17.89
CA TYR A 9 -18.30 -9.12 -18.45
C TYR A 9 -18.78 -10.57 -18.35
N ALA A 10 -19.23 -11.01 -17.17
CA ALA A 10 -19.77 -12.36 -16.98
C ALA A 10 -20.99 -12.63 -17.87
N THR A 11 -21.83 -11.61 -18.10
CA THR A 11 -22.98 -11.70 -19.00
C THR A 11 -22.56 -11.77 -20.47
N HIS A 12 -21.62 -10.93 -20.89
CA HIS A 12 -21.15 -10.85 -22.28
C HIS A 12 -20.50 -12.15 -22.76
N PHE A 13 -19.75 -12.82 -21.87
CA PHE A 13 -19.07 -14.08 -22.16
C PHE A 13 -19.82 -15.33 -21.69
N ASP A 14 -21.09 -15.19 -21.28
CA ASP A 14 -21.95 -16.29 -20.81
C ASP A 14 -21.28 -17.17 -19.73
N LEU A 15 -20.70 -16.54 -18.70
CA LEU A 15 -19.97 -17.23 -17.64
C LEU A 15 -20.89 -17.72 -16.49
N TRP A 16 -22.10 -17.16 -16.37
CA TRP A 16 -23.02 -17.46 -15.28
C TRP A 16 -23.39 -18.95 -15.13
N PRO A 17 -23.60 -19.72 -16.22
CA PRO A 17 -23.90 -21.15 -16.11
C PRO A 17 -22.77 -21.98 -15.48
N MET A 18 -21.54 -21.44 -15.42
CA MET A 18 -20.38 -22.09 -14.83
C MET A 18 -20.12 -21.67 -13.36
N ILE A 19 -20.95 -20.78 -12.80
CA ILE A 19 -20.76 -20.21 -11.47
C ILE A 19 -21.84 -20.72 -10.52
N GLU A 20 -21.44 -21.60 -9.61
CA GLU A 20 -22.28 -22.08 -8.51
C GLU A 20 -22.08 -21.20 -7.27
N CYS A 21 -22.96 -20.20 -7.09
CA CYS A 21 -22.96 -19.36 -5.89
C CYS A 21 -23.33 -20.15 -4.62
N ASN A 22 -23.09 -19.56 -3.45
CA ASN A 22 -23.40 -20.17 -2.14
C ASN A 22 -22.80 -21.58 -1.93
N THR A 23 -21.71 -21.89 -2.63
CA THR A 23 -21.01 -23.16 -2.56
C THR A 23 -19.62 -22.94 -1.98
N LYS A 24 -19.43 -23.33 -0.72
CA LYS A 24 -18.13 -23.16 -0.05
C LYS A 24 -17.24 -24.36 -0.36
N VAL A 25 -15.99 -24.10 -0.74
CA VAL A 25 -14.94 -25.12 -0.83
C VAL A 25 -14.29 -25.27 0.55
N ASP A 26 -14.54 -26.37 1.25
CA ASP A 26 -13.97 -26.61 2.58
C ASP A 26 -12.61 -27.30 2.53
N LYS A 27 -12.46 -28.26 1.60
CA LYS A 27 -11.19 -29.00 1.44
C LYS A 27 -10.97 -29.43 -0.01
N VAL A 28 -9.73 -29.36 -0.47
CA VAL A 28 -9.25 -29.88 -1.76
C VAL A 28 -8.11 -30.85 -1.49
N ARG A 29 -8.18 -32.05 -2.04
CA ARG A 29 -7.15 -33.10 -1.91
C ARG A 29 -6.90 -33.80 -3.24
N ARG A 30 -5.78 -34.51 -3.36
CA ARG A 30 -5.54 -35.38 -4.53
C ARG A 30 -6.54 -36.53 -4.58
N GLY A 31 -6.89 -36.93 -5.80
CA GLY A 31 -7.62 -38.17 -6.04
C GLY A 31 -6.77 -39.41 -5.78
N LYS A 32 -7.39 -40.59 -5.85
CA LYS A 32 -6.66 -41.85 -5.68
C LYS A 32 -5.56 -41.96 -6.74
N HIS A 33 -4.41 -42.52 -6.36
CA HIS A 33 -3.24 -42.68 -7.23
C HIS A 33 -2.71 -41.37 -7.84
N ASN A 34 -2.94 -40.22 -7.18
CA ASN A 34 -2.57 -38.88 -7.67
C ASN A 34 -3.27 -38.45 -8.98
N VAL A 35 -4.36 -39.12 -9.36
CA VAL A 35 -5.16 -38.75 -10.54
C VAL A 35 -6.27 -37.79 -10.12
N GLY A 36 -6.26 -36.59 -10.70
CA GLY A 36 -7.25 -35.54 -10.45
C GLY A 36 -7.33 -35.07 -9.00
N HIS A 37 -8.49 -34.54 -8.64
CA HIS A 37 -8.76 -33.86 -7.39
C HIS A 37 -10.14 -34.24 -6.82
N VAL A 38 -10.24 -34.19 -5.49
CA VAL A 38 -11.52 -34.34 -4.78
C VAL A 38 -11.73 -33.12 -3.92
N LEU A 39 -12.87 -32.46 -4.09
CA LEU A 39 -13.30 -31.30 -3.34
C LEU A 39 -14.40 -31.73 -2.37
N ASN A 40 -14.26 -31.33 -1.10
CA ASN A 40 -15.37 -31.33 -0.14
C ASN A 40 -16.01 -29.94 -0.19
N LEU A 41 -17.28 -29.90 -0.54
CA LEU A 41 -18.06 -28.68 -0.74
C LEU A 41 -19.22 -28.64 0.25
N THR A 42 -19.64 -27.44 0.65
CA THR A 42 -20.84 -27.22 1.47
C THR A 42 -21.78 -26.24 0.78
N GLN A 43 -23.05 -26.62 0.68
CA GLN A 43 -24.19 -25.79 0.26
C GLN A 43 -25.28 -25.80 1.35
N GLU A 44 -26.35 -25.03 1.15
CA GLU A 44 -27.52 -25.03 2.05
C GLU A 44 -28.14 -26.42 2.23
N SER A 45 -28.10 -27.27 1.20
CA SER A 45 -28.59 -28.66 1.21
C SER A 45 -27.68 -29.63 2.00
N GLY A 46 -26.48 -29.19 2.38
CA GLY A 46 -25.50 -29.96 3.13
C GLY A 46 -24.18 -30.17 2.41
N PRO A 47 -23.27 -30.96 3.02
CA PRO A 47 -21.95 -31.22 2.45
C PRO A 47 -22.01 -32.31 1.37
N PHE A 48 -21.22 -32.16 0.31
CA PHE A 48 -21.06 -33.16 -0.75
C PHE A 48 -19.63 -33.18 -1.30
N GLN A 49 -19.32 -34.22 -2.09
CA GLN A 49 -18.03 -34.35 -2.76
C GLN A 49 -18.15 -34.14 -4.26
N TRP A 50 -17.15 -33.49 -4.82
CA TRP A 50 -17.01 -33.31 -6.26
C TRP A 50 -15.62 -33.71 -6.72
N LYS A 51 -15.50 -34.26 -7.93
CA LYS A 51 -14.24 -34.72 -8.51
C LYS A 51 -13.98 -34.00 -9.81
N CYS A 52 -12.73 -33.62 -10.05
CA CYS A 52 -12.31 -32.95 -11.28
C CYS A 52 -10.85 -33.28 -11.61
N ASP A 53 -10.46 -33.04 -12.86
CA ASP A 53 -9.09 -33.31 -13.34
C ASP A 53 -8.10 -32.23 -12.93
N ALA A 54 -8.57 -30.97 -12.82
CA ALA A 54 -7.76 -29.80 -12.48
C ALA A 54 -8.51 -28.84 -11.54
N VAL A 55 -7.75 -28.05 -10.77
CA VAL A 55 -8.28 -27.00 -9.89
C VAL A 55 -7.52 -25.70 -10.13
N ALA A 56 -8.26 -24.64 -10.45
CA ALA A 56 -7.75 -23.27 -10.46
C ALA A 56 -8.22 -22.54 -9.19
N VAL A 57 -7.28 -22.06 -8.37
CA VAL A 57 -7.59 -21.39 -7.10
C VAL A 57 -7.65 -19.88 -7.30
N CYS A 58 -8.85 -19.31 -7.19
CA CYS A 58 -9.12 -17.87 -7.37
C CYS A 58 -9.67 -17.19 -6.10
N SER A 59 -9.35 -17.71 -4.91
CA SER A 59 -9.89 -17.21 -3.62
C SER A 59 -9.34 -15.85 -3.18
N GLY A 60 -8.33 -15.32 -3.88
CA GLY A 60 -7.60 -14.12 -3.48
C GLY A 60 -6.68 -14.32 -2.27
N ILE A 61 -5.91 -13.28 -1.93
CA ILE A 61 -4.92 -13.29 -0.83
C ILE A 61 -5.18 -12.23 0.26
N ASN A 62 -6.21 -11.41 0.10
CA ASN A 62 -6.52 -10.28 0.98
C ASN A 62 -7.74 -10.56 1.86
N VAL A 63 -7.72 -11.69 2.59
CA VAL A 63 -8.88 -12.18 3.35
C VAL A 63 -8.68 -12.08 4.85
N LYS A 64 -7.69 -12.81 5.40
CA LYS A 64 -7.45 -12.87 6.86
C LYS A 64 -6.47 -11.77 7.30
N PRO A 65 -6.93 -10.78 8.08
CA PRO A 65 -6.10 -9.65 8.49
C PRO A 65 -4.87 -10.05 9.32
N VAL A 66 -3.80 -9.28 9.18
CA VAL A 66 -2.65 -9.33 10.11
C VAL A 66 -2.74 -8.12 11.01
N ILE A 67 -2.86 -8.32 12.32
CA ILE A 67 -2.75 -7.25 13.33
C ILE A 67 -1.54 -7.59 14.21
N PRO A 68 -0.40 -6.91 14.04
CA PRO A 68 0.76 -7.13 14.90
C PRO A 68 0.44 -6.79 16.35
N TYR A 69 0.95 -7.60 17.28
CA TYR A 69 0.87 -7.29 18.70
C TYR A 69 1.75 -6.09 19.03
N ILE A 70 1.22 -5.16 19.84
CA ILE A 70 1.94 -4.07 20.46
C ILE A 70 1.65 -4.18 21.96
N GLU A 71 2.70 -4.20 22.78
CA GLU A 71 2.51 -4.28 24.24
C GLU A 71 1.69 -3.07 24.71
N GLY A 72 0.63 -3.30 25.49
CA GLY A 72 -0.22 -2.24 26.03
C GLY A 72 -1.36 -1.77 25.12
N ILE A 73 -1.54 -2.40 23.95
CA ILE A 73 -2.58 -2.05 22.98
C ILE A 73 -4.01 -2.15 23.54
N GLU A 74 -4.23 -2.97 24.57
CA GLU A 74 -5.52 -3.11 25.27
C GLU A 74 -5.99 -1.82 25.95
N ARG A 75 -5.11 -0.83 26.12
CA ARG A 75 -5.44 0.49 26.68
C ARG A 75 -6.05 1.45 25.65
N VAL A 76 -6.06 1.09 24.37
CA VAL A 76 -6.63 1.91 23.30
C VAL A 76 -8.09 1.53 23.10
N GLU A 77 -8.96 2.53 23.14
CA GLU A 77 -10.42 2.34 23.06
C GLU A 77 -10.84 1.63 21.77
N THR A 78 -10.35 2.10 20.62
CA THR A 78 -10.72 1.56 19.32
C THR A 78 -9.52 1.03 18.56
N VAL A 79 -9.48 -0.28 18.32
CA VAL A 79 -8.47 -0.95 17.51
C VAL A 79 -9.13 -1.70 16.36
N LEU A 80 -8.83 -1.29 15.14
CA LEU A 80 -9.42 -1.84 13.92
C LEU A 80 -8.34 -2.28 12.94
N HIS A 81 -8.63 -3.31 12.14
CA HIS A 81 -7.93 -3.48 10.86
C HIS A 81 -8.70 -2.75 9.75
N SER A 82 -7.99 -2.32 8.71
CA SER A 82 -8.52 -1.60 7.55
C SER A 82 -9.72 -2.31 6.91
N SER A 83 -9.73 -3.65 6.93
CA SER A 83 -10.84 -4.47 6.43
C SER A 83 -12.17 -4.26 7.17
N ARG A 84 -12.14 -3.75 8.41
CA ARG A 84 -13.33 -3.42 9.22
C ARG A 84 -13.71 -1.94 9.18
N LEU A 85 -12.88 -1.08 8.60
CA LEU A 85 -13.22 0.32 8.40
C LEU A 85 -14.06 0.46 7.12
N LYS A 86 -15.28 0.98 7.25
CA LYS A 86 -16.27 1.15 6.19
C LYS A 86 -16.71 2.60 6.02
N THR A 87 -16.66 3.39 7.09
CA THR A 87 -17.13 4.78 7.08
C THR A 87 -16.17 5.70 7.83
N ARG A 88 -16.21 6.99 7.50
CA ARG A 88 -15.41 8.02 8.20
C ARG A 88 -15.83 8.21 9.65
N ALA A 89 -17.09 7.92 10.00
CA ALA A 89 -17.58 8.04 11.37
C ALA A 89 -16.81 7.14 12.36
N GLN A 90 -16.20 6.04 11.87
CA GLN A 90 -15.38 5.16 12.70
C GLN A 90 -14.05 5.79 13.15
N PHE A 91 -13.65 6.94 12.59
CA PHE A 91 -12.53 7.72 13.11
C PHE A 91 -12.91 8.50 14.37
N GLY A 92 -14.20 8.74 14.62
CA GLY A 92 -14.68 9.60 15.69
C GLY A 92 -14.51 11.09 15.41
N GLU A 93 -14.94 11.91 16.37
CA GLU A 93 -14.80 13.36 16.37
C GLU A 93 -13.80 13.76 17.45
N ASN A 94 -12.94 14.73 17.15
CA ASN A 94 -11.91 15.24 18.07
C ASN A 94 -10.98 14.15 18.64
N THR A 95 -10.73 13.10 17.86
CA THR A 95 -9.89 11.94 18.21
C THR A 95 -8.46 12.05 17.66
N ASN A 96 -7.52 11.42 18.36
CA ASN A 96 -6.16 11.15 17.89
C ASN A 96 -6.14 9.81 17.13
N VAL A 97 -6.14 9.88 15.79
CA VAL A 97 -6.20 8.72 14.91
C VAL A 97 -4.80 8.32 14.45
N TYR A 98 -4.49 7.04 14.60
CA TYR A 98 -3.23 6.45 14.13
C TYR A 98 -3.50 5.43 13.03
N ILE A 99 -2.87 5.64 11.88
CA ILE A 99 -2.90 4.72 10.76
C ILE A 99 -1.60 3.91 10.77
N MET A 100 -1.71 2.61 11.02
CA MET A 100 -0.57 1.72 11.22
C MET A 100 -0.22 1.03 9.90
N GLY A 101 0.81 1.52 9.21
CA GLY A 101 1.25 1.05 7.91
C GLY A 101 1.53 2.21 6.94
N ALA A 102 2.28 1.92 5.87
CA ALA A 102 2.68 2.89 4.86
C ALA A 102 2.56 2.34 3.42
N GLY A 103 1.47 1.62 3.14
CA GLY A 103 1.09 1.16 1.81
C GLY A 103 -0.12 1.92 1.25
N GLU A 104 -0.68 1.46 0.13
CA GLU A 104 -1.77 2.18 -0.55
C GLU A 104 -3.01 2.32 0.33
N THR A 105 -3.37 1.25 1.05
CA THR A 105 -4.51 1.27 1.98
C THR A 105 -4.31 2.27 3.11
N SER A 106 -3.11 2.36 3.69
CA SER A 106 -2.86 3.33 4.77
C SER A 106 -2.88 4.77 4.25
N MET A 107 -2.37 5.02 3.05
CA MET A 107 -2.41 6.36 2.44
C MET A 107 -3.83 6.82 2.16
N ASP A 108 -4.68 5.93 1.63
CA ASP A 108 -6.10 6.22 1.45
C ASP A 108 -6.80 6.49 2.79
N LEU A 109 -6.53 5.67 3.81
CA LEU A 109 -7.09 5.85 5.16
C LEU A 109 -6.61 7.14 5.83
N ALA A 110 -5.34 7.49 5.70
CA ALA A 110 -4.78 8.71 6.26
C ALA A 110 -5.39 9.94 5.60
N TYR A 111 -5.62 9.91 4.29
CA TYR A 111 -6.37 10.95 3.58
C TYR A 111 -7.84 11.03 4.05
N LEU A 112 -8.51 9.88 4.23
CA LEU A 112 -9.88 9.86 4.74
C LEU A 112 -9.97 10.41 6.18
N ALA A 113 -9.00 10.08 7.03
CA ALA A 113 -8.93 10.53 8.40
C ALA A 113 -8.63 12.04 8.50
N VAL A 114 -7.64 12.55 7.75
CA VAL A 114 -7.27 13.99 7.83
C VAL A 114 -8.38 14.88 7.27
N THR A 115 -9.19 14.36 6.35
CA THR A 115 -10.37 15.05 5.82
C THR A 115 -11.66 14.73 6.60
N SER A 116 -11.56 14.12 7.78
CA SER A 116 -12.67 13.87 8.71
C SER A 116 -12.70 14.87 9.87
N ALA A 117 -13.45 14.55 10.92
CA ALA A 117 -13.54 15.32 12.16
C ALA A 117 -12.48 14.93 13.23
N ALA A 118 -11.52 14.07 12.87
CA ALA A 118 -10.40 13.73 13.74
C ALA A 118 -9.58 14.98 14.14
N LYS A 119 -9.12 15.04 15.39
CA LYS A 119 -8.27 16.12 15.91
C LYS A 119 -6.86 16.05 15.33
N THR A 120 -6.27 14.85 15.36
CA THR A 120 -4.93 14.59 14.85
C THR A 120 -4.91 13.29 14.06
N VAL A 121 -4.04 13.22 13.05
CA VAL A 121 -3.81 12.02 12.24
C VAL A 121 -2.32 11.75 12.18
N THR A 122 -1.94 10.56 12.60
CA THR A 122 -0.56 10.09 12.59
C THR A 122 -0.45 8.84 11.72
N LEU A 123 0.48 8.81 10.76
CA LEU A 123 0.80 7.63 9.96
C LEU A 123 2.09 6.99 10.49
N CYS A 124 2.03 5.70 10.82
CA CYS A 124 3.17 4.95 11.34
C CYS A 124 3.78 4.05 10.28
N HIS A 125 5.10 4.16 10.08
CA HIS A 125 5.88 3.32 9.15
C HIS A 125 6.94 2.51 9.90
N ARG A 126 7.42 1.40 9.35
CA ARG A 126 8.46 0.59 10.00
C ARG A 126 9.88 1.04 9.65
N ASP A 127 10.13 1.28 8.37
CA ASP A 127 11.47 1.62 7.86
C ASP A 127 11.35 2.43 6.56
N GLY A 128 10.53 3.48 6.61
CA GLY A 128 10.19 4.34 5.50
C GLY A 128 9.34 3.68 4.41
N PHE A 129 8.99 4.48 3.41
CA PHE A 129 8.20 4.06 2.25
C PHE A 129 8.50 4.95 1.04
N PHE A 130 8.16 4.46 -0.15
CA PHE A 130 8.33 5.18 -1.40
C PHE A 130 6.95 5.49 -1.99
N CYS A 131 6.57 6.76 -2.09
CA CYS A 131 5.28 7.15 -2.64
C CYS A 131 5.40 7.47 -4.13
N ALA A 132 4.51 6.90 -4.94
CA ALA A 132 4.36 7.26 -6.34
C ALA A 132 3.00 7.92 -6.56
N PRO A 133 2.92 8.93 -7.44
CA PRO A 133 1.66 9.54 -7.78
C PRO A 133 0.83 8.57 -8.64
N LYS A 134 -0.48 8.51 -8.42
CA LYS A 134 -1.35 7.60 -9.20
C LYS A 134 -1.26 7.87 -10.71
N ILE A 135 -1.19 9.15 -11.07
CA ILE A 135 -1.01 9.65 -12.42
C ILE A 135 0.30 10.44 -12.42
N ILE A 136 1.15 10.22 -13.42
CA ILE A 136 2.44 10.93 -13.50
C ILE A 136 2.17 12.45 -13.57
N PRO A 137 2.58 13.24 -12.56
CA PRO A 137 2.36 14.66 -12.55
C PRO A 137 3.25 15.30 -13.61
N ILE A 138 2.70 16.29 -14.30
CA ILE A 138 3.46 17.07 -15.26
C ILE A 138 4.16 18.20 -14.49
N PRO A 139 5.49 18.23 -14.44
CA PRO A 139 6.20 19.27 -13.71
C PRO A 139 5.92 20.64 -14.32
N ARG A 140 5.68 21.64 -13.49
CA ARG A 140 5.57 23.03 -13.95
C ARG A 140 6.98 23.58 -14.17
N VAL A 141 7.30 23.99 -15.39
CA VAL A 141 8.60 24.58 -15.73
C VAL A 141 8.45 26.09 -15.77
N ARG A 142 9.18 26.81 -14.90
CA ARG A 142 9.10 28.28 -14.76
C ARG A 142 7.65 28.78 -14.56
N GLY A 143 6.84 28.02 -13.82
CA GLY A 143 5.45 28.37 -13.55
C GLY A 143 4.49 28.16 -14.73
N SER A 144 4.92 27.53 -15.84
CA SER A 144 3.99 27.14 -16.90
C SER A 144 2.93 26.17 -16.35
N SER A 145 1.68 26.38 -16.79
CA SER A 145 0.62 25.39 -16.61
C SER A 145 0.58 24.47 -17.81
N ASP A 146 0.31 23.19 -17.57
CA ASP A 146 0.02 22.26 -18.66
C ASP A 146 -1.36 22.59 -19.25
N SER A 147 -1.40 22.86 -20.55
CA SER A 147 -2.63 23.18 -21.29
C SER A 147 -3.29 21.94 -21.89
N SER A 148 -2.69 20.75 -21.72
CA SER A 148 -3.26 19.49 -22.20
C SER A 148 -4.57 19.17 -21.50
N THR A 149 -5.60 18.89 -22.30
CA THR A 149 -6.87 18.31 -21.83
C THR A 149 -6.81 16.79 -21.70
N VAL A 150 -5.75 16.17 -22.22
CA VAL A 150 -5.56 14.72 -22.17
C VAL A 150 -4.90 14.36 -20.84
N PRO A 151 -5.55 13.55 -19.99
CA PRO A 151 -4.97 13.12 -18.73
C PRO A 151 -3.73 12.26 -18.99
N ASN A 152 -2.68 12.50 -18.21
CA ASN A 152 -1.47 11.69 -18.29
C ASN A 152 -1.74 10.23 -17.86
N LYS A 153 -0.84 9.32 -18.25
CA LYS A 153 -1.01 7.89 -18.00
C LYS A 153 -0.87 7.55 -16.51
N PRO A 154 -1.60 6.53 -16.02
CA PRO A 154 -1.36 6.00 -14.67
C PRO A 154 0.06 5.47 -14.54
N VAL A 155 0.69 5.67 -13.39
CA VAL A 155 2.06 5.21 -13.15
C VAL A 155 2.21 3.69 -13.34
N ASP A 156 1.15 2.93 -13.05
CA ASP A 156 1.07 1.48 -13.26
C ASP A 156 1.31 1.05 -14.72
N THR A 157 0.97 1.91 -15.67
CA THR A 157 1.17 1.64 -17.10
C THR A 157 2.57 2.02 -17.59
N SER A 158 3.40 2.60 -16.71
CA SER A 158 4.75 3.09 -17.00
C SER A 158 5.84 2.27 -16.31
N VAL A 159 5.49 1.28 -15.49
CA VAL A 159 6.45 0.35 -14.89
C VAL A 159 6.81 -0.73 -15.91
N ALA A 160 8.10 -1.09 -15.95
CA ALA A 160 8.67 -2.14 -16.80
C ALA A 160 7.78 -3.40 -16.82
N SER A 161 7.26 -3.73 -17.99
CA SER A 161 6.50 -4.96 -18.23
C SER A 161 7.41 -6.19 -18.10
N LEU A 162 6.81 -7.38 -17.98
CA LEU A 162 7.51 -8.68 -17.99
C LEU A 162 8.49 -8.84 -19.19
N PHE A 163 8.30 -8.06 -20.26
CA PHE A 163 9.11 -8.09 -21.47
C PHE A 163 9.87 -6.79 -21.75
N ASP A 164 9.96 -5.87 -20.79
CA ASP A 164 10.65 -4.58 -20.98
C ASP A 164 12.13 -4.76 -21.39
N THR A 165 12.74 -5.87 -20.94
CA THR A 165 14.12 -6.23 -21.27
C THR A 165 14.23 -7.28 -22.37
N ALA A 166 13.12 -7.73 -22.97
CA ALA A 166 13.13 -8.83 -23.94
C ALA A 166 13.77 -8.44 -25.28
N TYR A 167 13.78 -7.15 -25.61
CA TYR A 167 14.26 -6.62 -26.88
C TYR A 167 15.45 -5.65 -26.74
N VAL A 168 16.07 -5.56 -25.57
CA VAL A 168 17.29 -4.75 -25.40
C VAL A 168 18.48 -5.43 -26.04
N HIS A 169 19.47 -4.66 -26.49
CA HIS A 169 20.68 -5.19 -27.11
C HIS A 169 21.37 -6.23 -26.20
N PRO A 170 21.90 -7.36 -26.71
CA PRO A 170 22.45 -8.45 -25.88
C PRO A 170 23.51 -8.00 -24.86
N LYS A 171 24.31 -6.98 -25.17
CA LYS A 171 25.27 -6.39 -24.21
C LYS A 171 24.60 -5.76 -22.98
N LEU A 172 23.43 -5.14 -23.14
CA LEU A 172 22.66 -4.61 -22.01
C LEU A 172 21.96 -5.74 -21.26
N GLN A 173 21.38 -6.71 -21.97
CA GLN A 173 20.71 -7.86 -21.36
C GLN A 173 21.66 -8.70 -20.49
N ASN A 174 22.91 -8.89 -20.94
CA ASN A 174 23.92 -9.68 -20.26
C ASN A 174 24.79 -8.87 -19.28
N SER A 175 24.42 -7.64 -18.93
CA SER A 175 25.20 -6.80 -18.01
C SER A 175 24.33 -6.10 -16.97
N GLN A 176 24.98 -5.56 -15.94
CA GLN A 176 24.32 -4.75 -14.91
C GLN A 176 24.03 -3.31 -15.35
N LEU A 177 24.42 -2.91 -16.57
CA LEU A 177 24.28 -1.53 -17.03
C LEU A 177 22.83 -1.05 -17.04
N LEU A 178 21.90 -1.91 -17.49
CA LEU A 178 20.48 -1.59 -17.53
C LEU A 178 19.89 -1.41 -16.12
N TRP A 179 20.22 -2.33 -15.21
CA TRP A 179 19.75 -2.27 -13.82
C TRP A 179 20.33 -1.08 -13.07
N ASN A 180 21.61 -0.77 -13.27
CA ASN A 180 22.26 0.42 -12.73
C ASN A 180 21.59 1.70 -13.25
N TYR A 181 21.21 1.74 -14.52
CA TYR A 181 20.47 2.86 -15.09
C TYR A 181 19.09 3.01 -14.44
N TYR A 182 18.31 1.93 -14.33
CA TYR A 182 16.99 1.97 -13.68
C TYR A 182 17.07 2.38 -12.21
N ASP A 183 18.01 1.82 -11.45
CA ASP A 183 18.22 2.17 -10.05
C ASP A 183 18.61 3.65 -9.89
N THR A 184 19.56 4.13 -10.72
CA THR A 184 19.98 5.54 -10.75
C THR A 184 18.82 6.46 -11.14
N TRP A 185 18.01 6.07 -12.12
CA TRP A 185 16.87 6.84 -12.59
C TRP A 185 15.78 6.95 -11.51
N ILE A 186 15.34 5.82 -10.95
CA ILE A 186 14.26 5.77 -9.94
C ILE A 186 14.62 6.62 -8.72
N LYS A 187 15.87 6.55 -8.25
CA LYS A 187 16.35 7.31 -7.09
C LYS A 187 16.45 8.80 -7.38
N ASN A 188 17.00 9.18 -8.54
CA ASN A 188 17.35 10.58 -8.77
C ASN A 188 16.25 11.40 -9.45
N MET A 189 15.34 10.77 -10.22
CA MET A 189 14.33 11.49 -10.99
C MET A 189 13.44 12.38 -10.10
N HIS A 190 12.96 11.84 -8.97
CA HIS A 190 12.13 12.62 -8.03
C HIS A 190 12.90 13.78 -7.41
N THR A 191 14.19 13.62 -7.14
CA THR A 191 15.04 14.67 -6.59
C THR A 191 15.12 15.86 -7.53
N PHE A 192 15.26 15.62 -8.85
CA PHE A 192 15.26 16.68 -9.84
C PHE A 192 13.91 17.38 -9.97
N ILE A 193 12.82 16.61 -10.01
CA ILE A 193 11.47 17.12 -10.27
C ILE A 193 10.85 17.80 -9.04
N SER A 194 11.11 17.29 -7.85
CA SER A 194 10.38 17.65 -6.63
C SER A 194 11.24 17.91 -5.40
N GLY A 195 12.55 17.66 -5.49
CA GLY A 195 13.52 17.93 -4.42
C GLY A 195 13.70 16.81 -3.40
N THR A 196 13.04 15.67 -3.60
CA THR A 196 13.06 14.52 -2.68
C THR A 196 13.27 13.21 -3.43
N GLU A 197 13.97 12.26 -2.81
CA GLU A 197 14.35 10.98 -3.44
C GLU A 197 13.19 9.95 -3.45
N GLU A 198 12.45 9.85 -2.34
CA GLU A 198 11.50 8.75 -2.07
C GLU A 198 10.15 8.86 -2.80
N GLY A 199 9.94 9.96 -3.50
CA GLY A 199 8.66 10.28 -4.11
C GLY A 199 8.54 11.76 -4.41
N PRO A 200 7.51 12.18 -5.16
CA PRO A 200 7.30 13.58 -5.50
C PRO A 200 6.94 14.40 -4.25
N ASP A 201 7.84 15.30 -3.82
CA ASP A 201 7.63 16.17 -2.65
C ASP A 201 7.46 15.39 -1.34
N GLN A 202 8.09 14.22 -1.19
CA GLN A 202 8.06 13.39 0.02
C GLN A 202 9.26 13.68 0.95
N TRP A 203 9.04 14.51 1.96
CA TRP A 203 10.05 14.97 2.93
C TRP A 203 10.07 14.17 4.25
N VAL A 204 9.15 13.22 4.40
CA VAL A 204 8.99 12.39 5.61
C VAL A 204 8.95 10.91 5.27
N GLY A 205 9.24 10.05 6.25
CA GLY A 205 9.19 8.60 6.07
C GLY A 205 10.24 8.07 5.10
N GLN A 206 11.45 8.63 5.14
CA GLN A 206 12.55 8.23 4.26
C GLN A 206 12.94 6.77 4.48
N MET A 207 13.20 6.03 3.40
CA MET A 207 13.64 4.65 3.47
C MET A 207 15.12 4.56 3.85
N SER A 208 15.47 3.53 4.61
CA SER A 208 16.87 3.22 4.91
C SER A 208 17.66 2.92 3.63
N ALA A 209 18.94 3.31 3.61
CA ALA A 209 19.81 3.06 2.45
C ALA A 209 19.91 1.55 2.10
N SER A 210 19.81 0.68 3.11
CA SER A 210 19.83 -0.78 2.93
C SER A 210 18.62 -1.36 2.19
N ARG A 211 17.50 -0.64 2.16
CA ARG A 211 16.27 -1.06 1.43
C ARG A 211 16.03 -0.27 0.16
N LYS A 212 16.85 0.75 -0.09
CA LYS A 212 16.68 1.66 -1.22
C LYS A 212 17.40 1.10 -2.44
N TYR A 213 16.88 0.00 -2.97
CA TYR A 213 17.29 -0.62 -4.22
C TYR A 213 16.06 -0.86 -5.07
N ALA A 214 16.18 -0.71 -6.39
CA ALA A 214 15.03 -0.83 -7.31
C ALA A 214 14.22 -2.14 -7.16
N ASP A 215 14.87 -3.24 -6.78
CA ASP A 215 14.26 -4.56 -6.52
C ASP A 215 13.49 -4.63 -5.18
N SER A 216 13.80 -3.73 -4.25
CA SER A 216 13.27 -3.69 -2.88
C SER A 216 12.23 -2.58 -2.67
N ILE A 217 12.13 -1.64 -3.61
CA ILE A 217 11.20 -0.53 -3.58
C ILE A 217 9.81 -1.01 -4.02
N LEU A 218 8.88 -1.01 -3.07
CA LEU A 218 7.46 -1.17 -3.35
C LEU A 218 6.82 0.22 -3.40
N LEU A 219 6.48 0.65 -4.62
CA LEU A 219 5.84 1.95 -4.84
C LEU A 219 4.43 1.97 -4.26
N CYS A 220 4.20 2.82 -3.27
CA CYS A 220 2.87 3.14 -2.77
C CYS A 220 2.20 4.14 -3.73
N LYS A 221 1.29 3.67 -4.58
CA LYS A 221 0.68 4.45 -5.66
C LYS A 221 -0.60 5.18 -5.24
N SER A 222 -0.64 5.62 -3.98
CA SER A 222 -1.69 6.47 -3.43
C SER A 222 -1.08 7.73 -2.83
N ASP A 223 -1.34 8.87 -3.48
CA ASP A 223 -0.66 10.14 -3.24
C ASP A 223 -1.58 11.23 -2.66
N LYS A 224 -2.86 10.93 -2.41
CA LYS A 224 -3.81 11.93 -1.89
C LYS A 224 -3.46 12.44 -0.50
N ALA A 225 -2.86 11.60 0.35
CA ALA A 225 -2.38 11.98 1.67
C ALA A 225 -1.03 12.74 1.62
N LEU A 226 -0.29 12.64 0.51
CA LEU A 226 1.07 13.16 0.39
C LEU A 226 1.20 14.66 0.71
N PRO A 227 0.34 15.57 0.22
CA PRO A 227 0.45 16.99 0.57
C PRO A 227 0.37 17.26 2.07
N TYR A 228 -0.47 16.52 2.79
CA TYR A 228 -0.72 16.70 4.23
C TYR A 228 0.45 16.20 5.10
N MET A 229 1.22 15.22 4.61
CA MET A 229 2.37 14.67 5.34
C MET A 229 3.59 15.61 5.35
N ASN A 230 3.64 16.56 4.42
CA ASN A 230 4.81 17.39 4.16
C ASN A 230 4.69 18.82 4.73
N VAL A 231 3.58 19.13 5.40
CA VAL A 231 3.32 20.44 6.00
C VAL A 231 4.41 20.76 7.02
N GLY A 232 5.13 21.86 6.81
CA GLY A 232 6.24 22.30 7.67
C GLY A 232 7.55 21.52 7.54
N LYS A 233 7.63 20.52 6.66
CA LYS A 233 8.79 19.61 6.52
C LYS A 233 9.70 19.91 5.32
N ARG A 234 9.21 20.71 4.37
CA ARG A 234 9.94 21.03 3.12
C ARG A 234 11.23 21.81 3.38
N SER A 235 12.30 21.51 2.63
CA SER A 235 13.57 22.22 2.76
C SER A 235 13.44 23.71 2.42
N LYS A 236 13.99 24.54 3.31
CA LYS A 236 14.09 26.01 3.15
C LYS A 236 15.41 26.45 2.52
N SER A 237 16.27 25.52 2.10
CA SER A 237 17.59 25.85 1.55
C SER A 237 17.48 26.68 0.27
N TRP A 238 18.47 27.56 0.05
CA TRP A 238 18.52 28.39 -1.16
C TRP A 238 18.52 27.54 -2.44
N ALA A 239 19.28 26.44 -2.47
CA ALA A 239 19.33 25.53 -3.61
C ALA A 239 17.95 24.91 -3.92
N ASN A 240 17.19 24.48 -2.91
CA ASN A 240 15.85 23.94 -3.13
C ASN A 240 14.87 25.02 -3.59
N ARG A 241 14.98 26.26 -3.09
CA ARG A 241 14.15 27.38 -3.55
C ARG A 241 14.37 27.64 -5.04
N VAL A 242 15.62 27.75 -5.47
CA VAL A 242 15.97 27.97 -6.89
C VAL A 242 15.46 26.81 -7.75
N ARG A 243 15.69 25.56 -7.33
CA ARG A 243 15.18 24.37 -8.03
C ARG A 243 13.65 24.43 -8.18
N SER A 244 12.93 24.63 -7.07
CA SER A 244 11.46 24.65 -7.06
C SER A 244 10.86 25.79 -7.89
N ALA A 245 11.57 26.91 -8.03
CA ALA A 245 11.15 28.01 -8.90
C ALA A 245 11.32 27.66 -10.39
N TYR A 246 12.28 26.79 -10.73
CA TYR A 246 12.51 26.35 -12.10
C TYR A 246 11.63 25.16 -12.49
N ILE A 247 11.55 24.13 -11.64
CA ILE A 247 10.74 22.93 -11.87
C ILE A 247 10.17 22.43 -10.54
N ASN A 248 8.85 22.24 -10.49
CA ASN A 248 8.23 21.58 -9.35
C ASN A 248 6.92 20.90 -9.72
N VAL A 249 6.55 19.88 -8.94
CA VAL A 249 5.17 19.41 -8.89
C VAL A 249 4.33 20.43 -8.13
N GLU A 250 3.06 20.57 -8.50
CA GLU A 250 2.13 21.44 -7.79
C GLU A 250 2.00 21.03 -6.32
N ILE A 251 2.27 21.99 -5.43
CA ILE A 251 2.05 21.83 -3.99
C ILE A 251 0.59 22.18 -3.71
N LYS A 252 -0.18 21.18 -3.31
CA LYS A 252 -1.60 21.37 -2.96
C LYS A 252 -1.72 22.08 -1.61
N ASP A 253 -2.66 23.02 -1.53
CA ASP A 253 -3.05 23.60 -0.24
C ASP A 253 -3.77 22.54 0.60
N THR A 254 -3.49 22.56 1.89
CA THR A 254 -4.00 21.62 2.88
C THR A 254 -4.91 22.29 3.90
N GLU A 255 -5.15 23.60 3.78
CA GLU A 255 -6.00 24.39 4.68
C GLU A 255 -5.55 24.26 6.15
N GLY A 256 -4.24 24.14 6.37
CA GLY A 256 -3.63 23.94 7.69
C GLY A 256 -3.74 22.53 8.26
N LYS A 257 -4.44 21.61 7.59
CA LYS A 257 -4.51 20.20 8.00
C LYS A 257 -3.21 19.49 7.70
N LYS A 258 -2.78 18.59 8.59
CA LYS A 258 -1.54 17.84 8.45
C LYS A 258 -1.69 16.40 8.89
N ILE A 259 -0.81 15.55 8.39
CA ILE A 259 -0.62 14.17 8.86
C ILE A 259 0.80 14.10 9.40
N ASP A 260 0.95 13.75 10.68
CA ASP A 260 2.28 13.50 11.24
C ASP A 260 2.74 12.09 10.84
N VAL A 261 3.98 11.95 10.40
CA VAL A 261 4.56 10.66 10.00
C VAL A 261 5.65 10.27 10.98
N ILE A 262 5.58 9.07 11.56
CA ILE A 262 6.52 8.62 12.60
C ILE A 262 6.83 7.12 12.45
N SER A 263 7.98 6.69 12.97
CA SER A 263 8.30 5.27 13.13
C SER A 263 7.22 4.49 13.90
N TRP A 264 7.23 3.18 13.69
CA TRP A 264 6.35 2.23 14.34
C TRP A 264 6.54 2.24 15.86
N PRO A 265 5.46 2.27 16.67
CA PRO A 265 5.58 2.25 18.12
C PRO A 265 6.01 0.87 18.64
N GLU A 266 6.81 0.85 19.71
CA GLU A 266 7.25 -0.39 20.36
C GLU A 266 6.22 -0.89 21.37
N LYS A 267 5.65 0.04 22.14
CA LYS A 267 4.69 -0.25 23.21
C LYS A 267 3.83 0.97 23.55
N ILE A 268 2.77 0.72 24.31
CA ILE A 268 1.93 1.71 24.97
C ILE A 268 2.14 1.53 26.48
N ASP A 269 2.58 2.59 27.15
CA ASP A 269 2.89 2.53 28.58
C ASP A 269 1.62 2.47 29.45
N ARG A 270 1.81 2.58 30.77
CA ARG A 270 0.74 2.52 31.77
C ARG A 270 -0.20 3.72 31.71
N ASP A 271 0.29 4.86 31.20
CA ASP A 271 -0.49 6.09 31.06
C ASP A 271 -1.26 6.14 29.73
N GLY A 272 -1.07 5.11 28.88
CA GLY A 272 -1.68 5.01 27.56
C GLY A 272 -0.93 5.78 26.48
N LEU A 273 0.30 6.22 26.75
CA LEU A 273 1.12 6.93 25.76
C LEU A 273 1.91 5.95 24.91
N MET A 274 1.89 6.16 23.59
CA MET A 274 2.75 5.42 22.67
C MET A 274 4.20 5.84 22.81
N ASN A 275 5.04 4.82 22.97
CA ASN A 275 6.48 4.93 23.01
C ASN A 275 7.06 4.47 21.67
N PHE A 276 7.81 5.37 21.07
CA PHE A 276 8.54 5.15 19.84
C PHE A 276 10.00 4.94 20.22
N GLY A 277 10.59 3.82 19.79
CA GLY A 277 12.01 3.55 20.04
C GLY A 277 12.89 4.44 19.17
N LYS A 278 13.53 3.85 18.16
CA LYS A 278 14.34 4.62 17.22
C LYS A 278 13.47 5.28 16.14
N THR A 279 13.30 6.60 16.24
CA THR A 279 12.69 7.42 15.19
C THR A 279 13.70 7.76 14.09
N LEU A 280 13.22 7.92 12.86
CA LEU A 280 14.04 8.43 11.76
C LEU A 280 14.21 9.95 11.85
N PRO A 281 15.32 10.53 11.34
CA PRO A 281 15.48 11.98 11.28
C PRO A 281 14.37 12.71 10.50
N SER A 282 13.74 12.01 9.55
CA SER A 282 12.64 12.52 8.74
C SER A 282 11.27 12.39 9.42
N ASP A 283 11.20 11.81 10.61
CA ASP A 283 9.95 11.67 11.35
C ASP A 283 9.44 13.02 11.90
N SER A 284 8.16 13.01 12.25
CA SER A 284 7.45 14.12 12.84
C SER A 284 7.63 14.14 14.35
N VAL A 285 7.84 15.33 14.91
CA VAL A 285 7.87 15.53 16.35
C VAL A 285 6.44 15.80 16.79
N ILE A 286 5.86 14.84 17.51
CA ILE A 286 4.48 14.95 17.99
C ILE A 286 4.43 15.32 19.49
N PRO A 287 3.50 16.21 19.90
CA PRO A 287 3.28 16.56 21.30
C PRO A 287 2.86 15.35 22.14
N THR A 288 3.12 15.39 23.44
CA THR A 288 2.75 14.30 24.37
C THR A 288 1.26 13.99 24.35
N GLU A 289 0.39 15.00 24.25
CA GLU A 289 -1.07 14.81 24.15
C GLU A 289 -1.49 13.98 22.93
N GLN A 290 -0.78 14.14 21.80
CA GLN A 290 -1.06 13.39 20.57
C GLN A 290 -0.60 11.93 20.68
N ARG A 291 0.36 11.62 21.57
CA ARG A 291 0.89 10.25 21.76
C ARG A 291 -0.11 9.31 22.43
N LYS A 292 -1.20 9.83 22.99
CA LYS A 292 -2.31 9.02 23.51
C LYS A 292 -3.29 8.74 22.36
N PRO A 293 -3.35 7.50 21.82
CA PRO A 293 -4.24 7.20 20.71
C PRO A 293 -5.67 6.95 21.20
N ASP A 294 -6.65 7.48 20.48
CA ASP A 294 -8.06 7.11 20.66
C ASP A 294 -8.45 5.99 19.70
N VAL A 295 -7.91 6.04 18.47
CA VAL A 295 -8.22 5.09 17.39
C VAL A 295 -6.94 4.60 16.73
N LEU A 296 -6.72 3.28 16.70
CA LEU A 296 -5.69 2.62 15.89
C LEU A 296 -6.35 1.90 14.70
N VAL A 297 -5.90 2.21 13.49
CA VAL A 297 -6.34 1.53 12.26
C VAL A 297 -5.14 0.85 11.60
N PHE A 298 -5.10 -0.48 11.69
CA PHE A 298 -4.08 -1.33 11.10
C PHE A 298 -4.31 -1.53 9.60
N ALA A 299 -3.36 -1.09 8.79
CA ALA A 299 -3.26 -1.35 7.36
C ALA A 299 -2.03 -2.23 7.08
N THR A 300 -1.93 -3.33 7.82
CA THR A 300 -0.76 -4.22 7.89
C THR A 300 -0.88 -5.47 7.00
N GLY A 301 -1.82 -5.45 6.07
CA GLY A 301 -2.02 -6.50 5.07
C GLY A 301 -2.71 -7.75 5.64
N PHE A 302 -2.59 -8.84 4.89
CA PHE A 302 -3.32 -10.08 5.12
C PHE A 302 -2.38 -11.28 5.05
N THR A 303 -2.73 -12.37 5.72
CA THR A 303 -1.97 -13.63 5.65
C THR A 303 -2.15 -14.28 4.28
N ARG A 304 -1.07 -14.84 3.73
CA ARG A 304 -1.08 -15.58 2.46
C ARG A 304 -1.21 -17.07 2.73
N GLU A 305 -2.40 -17.51 3.15
CA GLU A 305 -2.69 -18.90 3.49
C GLU A 305 -3.88 -19.45 2.69
N PHE A 306 -3.81 -20.73 2.33
CA PHE A 306 -4.86 -21.47 1.62
C PHE A 306 -5.27 -22.70 2.45
N PRO A 307 -5.95 -22.52 3.59
CA PRO A 307 -6.18 -23.60 4.56
C PRO A 307 -7.07 -24.73 4.06
N PHE A 308 -7.80 -24.50 2.96
CA PHE A 308 -8.62 -25.51 2.30
C PHE A 308 -7.81 -26.48 1.42
N LEU A 309 -6.54 -26.18 1.10
CA LEU A 309 -5.68 -27.13 0.39
C LEU A 309 -5.09 -28.14 1.38
N ASP A 310 -5.14 -29.43 1.04
CA ASP A 310 -4.51 -30.47 1.85
C ASP A 310 -2.98 -30.30 1.91
N LYS A 311 -2.34 -30.90 2.91
CA LYS A 311 -0.88 -30.79 3.15
C LYS A 311 -0.01 -31.35 2.02
N GLU A 312 -0.61 -32.13 1.12
CA GLU A 312 0.03 -32.66 -0.08
C GLU A 312 0.30 -31.58 -1.14
N TYR A 313 -0.37 -30.42 -1.06
CA TYR A 313 -0.10 -29.28 -1.92
C TYR A 313 1.04 -28.41 -1.38
N PRO A 314 1.86 -27.83 -2.27
CA PRO A 314 2.82 -26.81 -1.88
C PRO A 314 2.16 -25.63 -1.18
N SER A 315 2.77 -25.18 -0.09
CA SER A 315 2.40 -23.97 0.63
C SER A 315 3.17 -22.76 0.09
N VAL A 316 2.64 -21.55 0.33
CA VAL A 316 3.31 -20.30 -0.06
C VAL A 316 4.72 -20.21 0.55
N SER A 317 4.94 -20.73 1.76
CA SER A 317 6.25 -20.78 2.43
C SER A 317 7.27 -21.72 1.76
N GLN A 318 6.83 -22.65 0.93
CA GLN A 318 7.70 -23.56 0.17
C GLN A 318 8.07 -22.99 -1.21
N THR A 319 7.51 -21.84 -1.58
CA THR A 319 7.81 -21.15 -2.84
C THR A 319 9.28 -20.70 -2.84
N ASN A 320 10.05 -21.13 -3.84
CA ASN A 320 11.44 -20.72 -4.05
C ASN A 320 11.58 -19.69 -5.18
N VAL A 321 10.70 -18.70 -5.23
CA VAL A 321 10.79 -17.63 -6.24
C VAL A 321 11.81 -16.62 -5.72
N ARG A 322 12.99 -16.62 -6.35
CA ARG A 322 13.99 -15.55 -6.23
C ARG A 322 13.56 -14.34 -7.05
#